data_AF-A0A3N6EDU8-F1
#
_entry.id   AF-A0A3N6EDU8-F1
#
_cell.length_a   1.000
_cell.length_b   1.000
_cell.length_c   1.000
_cell.angle_alpha   90.00
_cell.angle_beta   90.00
_cell.angle_gamma   90.00
#
_symmetry.space_group_name_H-M   'P 1'
#
loop_
_entity.id
_entity.type
_entity.pdbx_description
1 polymer ?
#
loop_
_entity_poly.entity_id
_entity_poly.type
_entity_poly.pdbx_seq_one_letter_code
_entity_poly.pdbx_strand_id
1 'polypeptide(L)'
;MAMFVHLTPAANAPRVRRSGIRAISHGRDDSLPRGLYCFPVLPSYTLTHQWLRELSRRSGPRGLVAVHIRLPDDEPVTLGRYHRDPATVTAAEAVRRVAALPDPRGWEVFVPRAVTRREVHRIRAVSQVTGWRYFPDSNGKVPCTCFGCRVRGEYGSQRLRQRRPHPLDGPPPASAVLVRRIAAAGSPGDPEQLIQILHWFGMRRRGPVDQLAHLADHPDPKVRRALVWAVENWSSRGTTELLHRLAQDPDATVREAVEQAAPEPRS
;
A
#
# COMPACT_ATOMS: atom_id res chain seq x y z
N MET A 1 20.61 28.06 1.54
CA MET A 1 20.67 26.64 1.12
C MET A 1 19.94 25.81 2.14
N ALA A 2 18.97 25.01 1.70
CA ALA A 2 18.15 24.17 2.56
C ALA A 2 18.74 22.76 2.66
N MET A 3 18.77 22.19 3.88
CA MET A 3 19.33 20.87 4.15
C MET A 3 18.21 19.84 4.37
N PHE A 4 18.27 18.75 3.62
CA PHE A 4 17.33 17.64 3.73
C PHE A 4 18.06 16.32 3.95
N VAL A 5 17.33 15.32 4.41
CA VAL A 5 17.75 13.93 4.46
C VAL A 5 16.87 13.07 3.56
N HIS A 6 17.50 12.26 2.73
CA HIS A 6 16.87 11.17 1.98
C HIS A 6 17.33 9.84 2.58
N LEU A 7 16.39 8.93 2.84
CA LEU A 7 16.69 7.59 3.34
C LEU A 7 16.70 6.60 2.17
N THR A 8 17.77 5.81 2.06
CA THR A 8 17.92 4.83 0.99
C THR A 8 18.60 3.55 1.50
N PRO A 9 18.36 2.37 0.90
CA PRO A 9 19.10 1.16 1.25
C PRO A 9 20.60 1.37 1.23
N ALA A 10 21.32 0.84 2.21
CA ALA A 10 22.77 0.98 2.34
C ALA A 10 23.52 0.49 1.08
N ALA A 11 22.96 -0.49 0.36
CA ALA A 11 23.49 -0.98 -0.92
C ALA A 11 23.56 0.11 -2.02
N ASN A 12 22.76 1.17 -1.92
CA ASN A 12 22.79 2.29 -2.87
C ASN A 12 23.89 3.31 -2.56
N ALA A 13 24.50 3.28 -1.38
CA ALA A 13 25.46 4.31 -0.95
C ALA A 13 26.63 4.50 -1.93
N PRO A 14 27.29 3.44 -2.46
CA PRO A 14 28.37 3.61 -3.43
C PRO A 14 27.92 4.28 -4.73
N ARG A 15 26.70 3.99 -5.20
CA ARG A 15 26.12 4.64 -6.38
C ARG A 15 25.83 6.10 -6.11
N VAL A 16 25.21 6.41 -4.97
CA VAL A 16 24.90 7.79 -4.57
C VAL A 16 26.16 8.64 -4.48
N ARG A 17 27.27 8.11 -3.95
CA ARG A 17 28.56 8.82 -3.93
C ARG A 17 29.09 9.17 -5.32
N ARG A 18 28.86 8.30 -6.30
CA ARG A 18 29.37 8.47 -7.67
C ARG A 18 28.51 9.41 -8.51
N SER A 19 27.19 9.30 -8.44
CA SER A 19 26.27 9.96 -9.39
C SER A 19 25.15 10.78 -8.74
N GLY A 20 25.03 10.80 -7.42
CA GLY A 20 23.86 11.37 -6.73
C GLY A 20 22.67 10.41 -6.69
N ILE A 21 21.47 10.94 -6.45
CA ILE A 21 20.23 10.18 -6.24
C ILE A 21 19.37 10.28 -7.50
N ARG A 22 19.02 9.13 -8.09
CA ARG A 22 18.10 9.09 -9.25
C ARG A 22 16.66 9.41 -8.81
N ALA A 23 15.97 10.15 -9.66
CA ALA A 23 14.52 10.34 -9.60
C ALA A 23 13.81 9.04 -10.00
N ILE A 24 13.32 8.29 -9.02
CA ILE A 24 12.61 7.02 -9.25
C ILE A 24 11.23 6.97 -8.60
N SER A 25 10.96 7.86 -7.65
CA SER A 25 9.71 7.87 -6.88
C SER A 25 8.67 8.68 -7.63
N HIS A 26 7.42 8.23 -7.61
CA HIS A 26 6.28 9.04 -8.03
C HIS A 26 5.90 10.01 -6.92
N GLY A 27 5.63 11.26 -7.30
CA GLY A 27 5.00 12.23 -6.42
C GLY A 27 3.56 11.84 -6.14
N ARG A 28 2.85 12.66 -5.36
CA ARG A 28 1.39 12.51 -5.19
C ARG A 28 0.57 13.22 -6.24
N ASP A 29 1.23 14.06 -7.01
CA ASP A 29 0.66 14.72 -8.17
C ASP A 29 1.23 13.99 -9.38
N ASP A 30 0.37 13.30 -10.12
CA ASP A 30 0.74 12.50 -11.29
C ASP A 30 1.26 13.37 -12.45
N SER A 31 1.03 14.68 -12.40
CA SER A 31 1.60 15.63 -13.36
C SER A 31 3.10 15.88 -13.11
N LEU A 32 3.60 15.57 -11.92
CA LEU A 32 5.00 15.79 -11.58
C LEU A 32 5.89 14.68 -12.17
N PRO A 33 7.08 15.04 -12.67
CA PRO A 33 8.07 14.04 -13.06
C PRO A 33 8.52 13.23 -11.85
N ARG A 34 9.17 12.09 -12.12
CA ARG A 34 9.79 11.27 -11.08
C ARG A 34 10.74 12.10 -10.23
N GLY A 35 10.83 11.73 -8.96
CA GLY A 35 11.61 12.46 -7.97
C GLY A 35 12.10 11.59 -6.83
N LEU A 36 12.31 12.23 -5.69
CA LEU A 36 12.61 11.56 -4.42
C LEU A 36 11.89 12.24 -3.26
N TYR A 37 11.59 11.44 -2.25
CA TYR A 37 11.14 11.93 -0.96
C TYR A 37 12.34 12.24 -0.07
N CYS A 38 12.28 13.38 0.61
CA CYS A 38 13.25 13.79 1.61
C CYS A 38 12.52 14.48 2.77
N PHE A 39 13.26 14.80 3.83
CA PHE A 39 12.73 15.49 4.98
C PHE A 39 13.72 16.56 5.47
N PRO A 40 13.27 17.74 5.94
CA PRO A 40 14.15 18.75 6.51
C PRO A 40 15.03 18.19 7.62
N VAL A 41 16.30 18.57 7.65
CA VAL A 41 17.16 18.24 8.80
C VAL A 41 16.81 19.17 9.94
N LEU A 42 16.24 18.61 11.01
CA LEU A 42 15.83 19.31 12.22
C LEU A 42 16.84 19.09 13.36
N PRO A 43 16.82 19.90 14.43
CA PRO A 43 17.66 19.67 15.62
C PRO A 43 17.45 18.29 16.25
N SER A 44 16.24 17.75 16.17
CA SER A 44 15.90 16.42 16.66
C SER A 44 16.31 15.33 15.66
N TYR A 45 17.18 14.41 16.11
CA TYR A 45 17.56 13.23 15.33
C TYR A 45 16.36 12.34 15.00
N THR A 46 15.46 12.14 15.97
CA THR A 46 14.30 11.27 15.83
C THR A 46 13.29 11.81 14.84
N LEU A 47 13.07 13.12 14.81
CA LEU A 47 12.19 13.77 13.83
C LEU A 47 12.82 13.80 12.44
N THR A 48 14.12 14.11 12.34
CA THR A 48 14.85 14.09 11.07
C THR A 48 14.77 12.71 10.39
N HIS A 49 14.87 11.65 11.19
CA HIS A 49 14.88 10.26 10.69
C HIS A 49 13.58 9.51 10.99
N GLN A 50 12.46 10.21 11.10
CA GLN A 50 11.19 9.66 11.58
C GLN A 50 10.64 8.47 10.78
N TRP A 51 11.01 8.38 9.50
CA TRP A 51 10.56 7.35 8.56
C TRP A 51 11.42 6.07 8.60
N LEU A 52 12.53 6.04 9.35
CA LEU A 52 13.49 4.93 9.32
C LEU A 52 12.86 3.58 9.62
N ARG A 53 12.14 3.47 10.74
CA ARG A 53 11.58 2.19 11.20
C ARG A 53 10.42 1.69 10.34
N GLU A 54 9.72 2.58 9.64
CA GLU A 54 8.69 2.20 8.67
C GLU A 54 9.34 1.74 7.35
N LEU A 55 10.29 2.50 6.81
CA LEU A 55 11.00 2.14 5.58
C LEU A 55 11.89 0.90 5.75
N SER A 56 12.43 0.65 6.94
CA SER A 56 13.27 -0.51 7.22
C SER A 56 12.54 -1.84 7.04
N ARG A 57 11.20 -1.85 7.14
CA ARG A 57 10.38 -3.07 6.95
C ARG A 57 10.51 -3.65 5.54
N ARG A 58 10.79 -2.78 4.56
CA ARG A 58 10.95 -3.13 3.15
C ARG A 58 12.41 -3.04 2.70
N SER A 59 13.30 -2.66 3.60
CA SER A 59 14.72 -2.50 3.30
C SER A 59 15.40 -3.86 3.40
N GLY A 60 16.23 -4.19 2.41
CA GLY A 60 17.00 -5.43 2.40
C GLY A 60 17.96 -5.57 3.61
N PRO A 61 18.72 -6.67 3.70
CA PRO A 61 19.42 -7.07 4.92
C PRO A 61 20.48 -6.06 5.42
N ARG A 62 20.91 -5.12 4.57
CA ARG A 62 21.93 -4.11 4.90
C ARG A 62 21.37 -2.85 5.56
N GLY A 63 20.05 -2.75 5.76
CA GLY A 63 19.41 -1.59 6.37
C GLY A 63 19.46 -0.31 5.52
N LEU A 64 19.18 0.83 6.16
CA LEU A 64 19.12 2.15 5.54
C LEU A 64 20.31 3.04 5.91
N VAL A 65 20.63 3.99 5.03
CA VAL A 65 21.55 5.10 5.28
C VAL A 65 20.84 6.44 5.04
N ALA A 66 21.30 7.48 5.72
CA ALA A 66 20.86 8.85 5.49
C ALA A 66 21.79 9.55 4.50
N VAL A 67 21.23 10.03 3.40
CA VAL A 67 21.90 10.91 2.44
C VAL A 67 21.45 12.33 2.74
N HIS A 68 22.34 13.15 3.27
CA HIS A 68 22.09 14.56 3.47
C HIS A 68 22.31 15.29 2.15
N ILE A 69 21.34 16.10 1.72
CA ILE A 69 21.35 16.84 0.47
C ILE A 69 21.18 18.33 0.73
N ARG A 70 21.89 19.15 -0.05
CA ARG A 70 21.78 20.61 -0.05
C ARG A 70 21.08 21.04 -1.32
N LEU A 71 19.94 21.70 -1.16
CA LEU A 71 19.19 22.28 -2.27
C LEU A 71 19.26 23.81 -2.22
N PRO A 72 19.22 24.48 -3.39
CA PRO A 72 18.95 25.92 -3.46
C PRO A 72 17.69 26.30 -2.68
N ASP A 73 17.64 27.50 -2.12
CA ASP A 73 16.51 27.93 -1.27
C ASP A 73 15.22 28.12 -2.06
N ASP A 74 15.36 28.45 -3.34
CA ASP A 74 14.32 28.66 -4.34
C ASP A 74 13.91 27.39 -5.09
N GLU A 75 14.56 26.25 -4.82
CA GLU A 75 14.23 24.98 -5.46
C GLU A 75 12.74 24.64 -5.25
N PRO A 76 11.97 24.41 -6.33
CA PRO A 76 10.57 24.03 -6.23
C PRO A 76 10.44 22.60 -5.68
N VAL A 77 9.67 22.45 -4.62
CA VAL A 77 9.37 21.17 -3.97
C VAL A 77 7.88 21.09 -3.65
N THR A 78 7.38 19.90 -3.35
CA THR A 78 6.07 19.77 -2.72
C THR A 78 6.22 19.38 -1.26
N LEU A 79 5.41 19.99 -0.41
CA LEU A 79 5.37 19.76 1.03
C LEU A 79 3.97 19.25 1.41
N GLY A 80 3.90 18.09 2.04
CA GLY A 80 2.62 17.53 2.47
C GLY A 80 2.74 16.69 3.72
N ARG A 81 1.63 16.58 4.47
CA ARG A 81 1.48 15.53 5.48
C ARG A 81 1.09 14.23 4.78
N TYR A 82 1.54 13.10 5.29
CA TYR A 82 1.18 11.80 4.73
C TYR A 82 -0.35 11.63 4.58
N HIS A 83 -0.78 11.05 3.46
CA HIS A 83 -2.19 10.92 3.05
C HIS A 83 -2.99 12.24 2.89
N ARG A 84 -2.31 13.36 2.60
CA ARG A 84 -2.94 14.62 2.22
C ARG A 84 -2.31 15.20 0.96
N ASP A 85 -3.06 16.04 0.26
CA ASP A 85 -2.59 16.74 -0.91
C ASP A 85 -1.44 17.68 -0.53
N PRO A 86 -0.29 17.59 -1.22
CA PRO A 86 0.85 18.42 -0.92
C PRO A 86 0.71 19.81 -1.58
N ALA A 87 1.30 20.83 -0.96
CA ALA A 87 1.39 22.16 -1.52
C ALA A 87 2.75 22.37 -2.20
N THR A 88 2.77 23.02 -3.36
CA THR A 88 4.01 23.46 -4.02
C THR A 88 4.59 24.67 -3.29
N VAL A 89 5.85 24.56 -2.85
CA VAL A 89 6.58 25.59 -2.11
C VAL A 89 8.05 25.57 -2.52
N THR A 90 8.85 26.53 -2.05
CA THR A 90 10.30 26.46 -2.20
C THR A 90 10.93 25.60 -1.10
N ALA A 91 12.15 25.10 -1.34
CA ALA A 91 12.88 24.29 -0.37
C ALA A 91 13.12 25.02 0.97
N ALA A 92 13.45 26.32 0.94
CA ALA A 92 13.61 27.10 2.17
C ALA A 92 12.27 27.27 2.91
N GLU A 93 11.18 27.47 2.18
CA GLU A 93 9.84 27.55 2.78
C GLU A 93 9.42 26.22 3.39
N ALA A 94 9.72 25.09 2.75
CA ALA A 94 9.45 23.76 3.29
C ALA A 94 10.17 23.54 4.64
N VAL A 95 11.44 23.92 4.74
CA VAL A 95 12.20 23.84 6.01
C VAL A 95 11.56 24.72 7.08
N ARG A 96 11.24 25.99 6.75
CA ARG A 96 10.61 26.93 7.71
C ARG A 96 9.28 26.40 8.23
N ARG A 97 8.38 25.98 7.33
CA ARG A 97 7.06 25.47 7.70
C ARG A 97 7.17 24.25 8.60
N VAL A 98 7.99 23.27 8.23
CA VAL A 98 8.15 22.04 9.02
C VAL A 98 8.75 22.33 10.39
N ALA A 99 9.76 23.20 10.47
CA ALA A 99 10.39 23.56 11.74
C ALA A 99 9.45 24.30 12.69
N ALA A 100 8.47 25.03 12.17
CA ALA A 100 7.48 25.77 12.95
C ALA A 100 6.28 24.90 13.41
N LEU A 101 6.16 23.66 12.93
CA LEU A 101 5.05 22.78 13.32
C LEU A 101 5.19 22.34 14.78
N PRO A 102 4.09 22.37 15.56
CA PRO A 102 4.05 21.72 16.88
C PRO A 102 4.34 20.22 16.81
N ASP A 103 3.89 19.56 15.74
CA ASP A 103 4.19 18.15 15.45
C ASP A 103 4.54 17.96 13.96
N PRO A 104 5.82 17.83 13.62
CA PRO A 104 6.26 17.60 12.24
C PRO A 104 6.19 16.13 11.82
N ARG A 105 5.66 15.23 12.67
CA ARG A 105 5.60 13.81 12.34
C ARG A 105 4.62 13.54 11.20
N GLY A 106 5.07 12.72 10.25
CA GLY A 106 4.33 12.37 9.04
C GLY A 106 4.40 13.41 7.92
N TRP A 107 5.09 14.53 8.10
CA TRP A 107 5.36 15.44 6.99
C TRP A 107 6.49 14.89 6.11
N GLU A 108 6.41 15.20 4.82
CA GLU A 108 7.39 14.82 3.82
C GLU A 108 7.54 15.93 2.77
N VAL A 109 8.72 15.98 2.18
CA VAL A 109 9.04 16.86 1.07
C VAL A 109 9.36 16.00 -0.14
N PHE A 110 8.82 16.35 -1.30
CA PHE A 110 9.12 15.68 -2.56
C PHE A 110 9.83 16.64 -3.50
N VAL A 111 10.96 16.20 -4.04
CA VAL A 111 11.77 16.93 -5.02
C VAL A 111 11.54 16.30 -6.39
N PRO A 112 10.89 16.98 -7.35
CA PRO A 112 10.48 16.43 -8.65
C PRO A 112 11.65 16.35 -9.65
N ARG A 113 12.83 15.93 -9.22
CA ARG A 113 14.00 15.70 -10.07
C ARG A 113 15.04 14.82 -9.38
N ALA A 114 16.07 14.44 -10.12
CA ALA A 114 17.23 13.78 -9.54
C ALA A 114 18.06 14.78 -8.70
N VAL A 115 18.77 14.27 -7.69
CA VAL A 115 19.78 15.01 -6.93
C VAL A 115 21.15 14.67 -7.51
N THR A 116 21.91 15.68 -7.87
CA THR A 116 23.25 15.55 -8.43
C THR A 116 24.27 15.16 -7.36
N ARG A 117 25.45 14.68 -7.79
CA ARG A 117 26.58 14.41 -6.87
C ARG A 117 26.97 15.64 -6.05
N ARG A 118 26.92 16.85 -6.63
CA ARG A 118 27.36 18.10 -5.97
C ARG A 118 26.43 18.53 -4.84
N GLU A 119 25.16 18.17 -4.94
CA GLU A 119 24.13 18.44 -3.92
C GLU A 119 24.18 17.43 -2.77
N VAL A 120 24.84 16.28 -2.94
CA VAL A 120 25.06 15.32 -1.86
C VAL A 120 26.10 15.89 -0.90
N HIS A 121 25.65 16.29 0.30
CA HIS A 121 26.53 16.83 1.33
C HIS A 121 27.31 15.73 2.05
N ARG A 122 26.63 14.64 2.46
CA ARG A 122 27.25 13.49 3.13
C ARG A 122 26.31 12.30 3.18
N ILE A 123 26.88 11.10 3.36
CA ILE A 123 26.14 9.86 3.61
C ILE A 123 26.52 9.34 5.00
N ARG A 124 25.52 9.05 5.84
CA ARG A 124 25.72 8.59 7.22
C ARG A 124 25.03 7.25 7.48
N ALA A 125 25.68 6.41 8.27
CA ALA A 125 25.01 5.32 8.97
C ALA A 125 24.00 5.89 9.97
N VAL A 126 22.90 5.18 10.18
CA VAL A 126 21.80 5.63 11.03
C VAL A 126 21.29 4.50 11.90
N SER A 127 20.72 4.87 13.05
CA SER A 127 20.12 3.92 13.98
C SER A 127 18.84 3.34 13.39
N GLN A 128 18.84 2.03 13.10
CA GLN A 128 17.72 1.34 12.44
C GLN A 128 16.47 1.19 13.34
N VAL A 129 16.58 1.57 14.62
CA VAL A 129 15.47 1.51 15.59
C VAL A 129 14.73 2.85 15.73
N THR A 130 15.19 3.89 15.04
CA THR A 130 14.62 5.25 15.12
C THR A 130 13.36 5.41 14.27
N GLY A 131 12.38 6.16 14.78
CA GLY A 131 11.15 6.47 14.06
C GLY A 131 9.97 5.59 14.47
N TRP A 132 8.84 5.81 13.82
CA TRP A 132 7.58 5.13 14.11
C TRP A 132 7.34 3.95 13.13
N ARG A 133 6.40 3.06 13.48
CA ARG A 133 5.93 1.98 12.59
C ARG A 133 4.47 2.25 12.24
N TYR A 134 4.05 1.96 11.00
CA TYR A 134 2.69 2.17 10.49
C TYR A 134 2.28 3.65 10.33
N PHE A 135 2.20 4.41 11.42
CA PHE A 135 1.88 5.85 11.44
C PHE A 135 2.30 6.46 12.80
N PRO A 136 2.42 7.80 12.92
CA PRO A 136 2.67 8.47 14.20
C PRO A 136 1.63 8.08 15.27
N ASP A 137 2.09 7.80 16.49
CA ASP A 137 1.24 7.37 17.62
C ASP A 137 0.48 6.05 17.38
N SER A 138 1.03 5.14 16.59
CA SER A 138 0.53 3.77 16.44
C SER A 138 0.75 2.91 17.69
N ASN A 139 1.78 3.23 18.49
CA ASN A 139 2.05 2.52 19.74
C ASN A 139 0.87 2.68 20.70
N GLY A 140 0.44 1.58 21.30
CA GLY A 140 -0.70 1.56 22.23
C GLY A 140 -2.08 1.55 21.57
N LYS A 141 -2.17 1.79 20.25
CA LYS A 141 -3.43 1.65 19.51
C LYS A 141 -3.69 0.19 19.18
N VAL A 142 -4.95 -0.23 19.35
CA VAL A 142 -5.39 -1.56 18.95
C VAL A 142 -5.39 -1.63 17.42
N PRO A 143 -4.67 -2.59 16.81
CA PRO A 143 -4.66 -2.75 15.36
C PRO A 143 -6.03 -3.21 14.87
N CYS A 144 -6.50 -2.59 13.78
CA CYS A 144 -7.69 -3.05 13.08
C CYS A 144 -7.43 -4.42 12.43
N THR A 145 -8.36 -5.36 12.61
CA THR A 145 -8.26 -6.74 12.12
C THR A 145 -9.07 -6.99 10.84
N CYS A 146 -9.69 -5.96 10.27
CA CYS A 146 -10.44 -6.06 9.02
C CYS A 146 -9.56 -6.52 7.85
N PHE A 147 -10.19 -7.00 6.78
CA PHE A 147 -9.50 -7.55 5.62
C PHE A 147 -8.56 -6.53 4.94
N GLY A 148 -8.94 -5.25 4.95
CA GLY A 148 -8.18 -4.16 4.34
C GLY A 148 -7.00 -3.65 5.18
N CYS A 149 -7.15 -3.56 6.50
CA CYS A 149 -6.11 -3.00 7.38
C CYS A 149 -5.09 -4.03 7.87
N ARG A 150 -5.41 -5.32 7.84
CA ARG A 150 -4.52 -6.37 8.38
C ARG A 150 -3.30 -6.58 7.48
N VAL A 151 -2.13 -6.75 8.10
CA VAL A 151 -0.96 -7.28 7.38
C VAL A 151 -1.08 -8.81 7.32
N ARG A 152 -1.13 -9.34 6.10
CA ARG A 152 -1.27 -10.78 5.86
C ARG A 152 0.06 -11.48 6.11
N GLY A 153 0.03 -12.60 6.84
CA GLY A 153 1.21 -13.45 7.04
C GLY A 153 2.23 -12.94 8.07
N GLU A 154 1.97 -11.82 8.75
CA GLU A 154 2.81 -11.40 9.88
C GLU A 154 2.67 -12.39 11.04
N TYR A 155 3.76 -12.59 11.78
CA TYR A 155 3.79 -13.40 12.98
C TYR A 155 2.69 -12.96 13.96
N GLY A 156 1.91 -13.92 14.47
CA GLY A 156 0.81 -13.66 15.40
C GLY A 156 -0.47 -13.09 14.79
N SER A 157 -0.52 -12.81 13.48
CA SER A 157 -1.72 -12.27 12.81
C SER A 157 -2.96 -13.18 12.91
N GLN A 158 -2.77 -14.50 12.87
CA GLN A 158 -3.87 -15.46 13.08
C GLN A 158 -4.42 -15.37 14.51
N ARG A 159 -3.55 -15.40 15.52
CA ARG A 159 -3.92 -15.29 16.93
C ARG A 159 -4.61 -13.96 17.23
N LEU A 160 -4.15 -12.86 16.62
CA LEU A 160 -4.78 -11.55 16.74
C LEU A 160 -6.22 -11.55 16.19
N ARG A 161 -6.45 -12.12 15.00
CA ARG A 161 -7.80 -12.22 14.40
C ARG A 161 -8.74 -13.10 15.22
N GLN A 162 -8.24 -14.19 15.79
CA GLN A 162 -9.03 -15.05 16.66
C GLN A 162 -9.43 -14.34 17.96
N ARG A 163 -8.52 -13.55 18.55
CA ARG A 163 -8.79 -12.80 19.78
C ARG A 163 -9.64 -11.55 19.57
N ARG A 164 -9.55 -10.94 18.39
CA ARG A 164 -10.23 -9.68 18.03
C ARG A 164 -10.87 -9.82 16.64
N PRO A 165 -11.96 -10.59 16.52
CA PRO A 165 -12.69 -10.68 15.27
C PRO A 165 -13.23 -9.28 14.90
N HIS A 166 -13.03 -8.87 13.66
CA HIS A 166 -13.64 -7.63 13.17
C HIS A 166 -15.14 -7.86 12.96
N PRO A 167 -16.04 -6.92 13.30
CA PRO A 167 -17.49 -7.13 13.11
C PRO A 167 -17.90 -7.43 11.67
N LEU A 168 -17.27 -6.75 10.69
CA LEU A 168 -17.56 -6.95 9.26
C LEU A 168 -16.82 -8.13 8.64
N ASP A 169 -15.63 -8.47 9.17
CA ASP A 169 -14.68 -9.41 8.57
C ASP A 169 -14.19 -10.42 9.61
N GLY A 170 -15.11 -10.90 10.45
CA GLY A 170 -14.84 -11.90 11.48
C GLY A 170 -14.13 -13.13 10.88
N PRO A 171 -13.64 -14.08 11.69
CA PRO A 171 -12.97 -15.26 11.15
C PRO A 171 -13.87 -15.90 10.08
N PRO A 172 -13.42 -15.93 8.80
CA PRO A 172 -14.31 -16.30 7.71
C PRO A 172 -14.76 -17.75 7.92
N PRO A 173 -16.05 -18.08 7.72
CA PRO A 173 -16.53 -19.45 7.84
C PRO A 173 -15.71 -20.39 6.95
N ALA A 174 -15.52 -21.64 7.36
CA ALA A 174 -14.74 -22.60 6.59
C ALA A 174 -15.29 -22.78 5.17
N SER A 175 -14.42 -23.05 4.19
CA SER A 175 -14.80 -23.14 2.76
C SER A 175 -15.93 -24.16 2.56
N ALA A 176 -15.83 -25.32 3.21
CA ALA A 176 -16.84 -26.37 3.13
C ALA A 176 -18.22 -25.92 3.67
N VAL A 177 -18.25 -25.04 4.68
CA VAL A 177 -19.51 -24.48 5.20
C VAL A 177 -20.12 -23.52 4.21
N LEU A 178 -19.31 -22.68 3.56
CA LEU A 178 -19.78 -21.75 2.53
C LEU A 178 -20.35 -22.49 1.31
N VAL A 179 -19.65 -23.54 0.84
CA VAL A 179 -20.13 -24.42 -0.24
C VAL A 179 -21.48 -25.06 0.12
N ARG A 180 -21.60 -25.60 1.34
CA ARG A 180 -22.87 -26.17 1.82
C ARG A 180 -23.99 -25.13 1.84
N ARG A 181 -23.70 -23.88 2.19
CA ARG A 181 -24.70 -22.78 2.16
C ARG A 181 -25.12 -22.43 0.74
N ILE A 182 -24.21 -22.41 -0.22
CA ILE A 182 -24.55 -22.22 -1.65
C ILE A 182 -25.48 -23.33 -2.12
N ALA A 183 -25.13 -24.60 -1.82
CA ALA A 183 -25.99 -25.73 -2.18
C ALA A 183 -27.37 -25.67 -1.53
N ALA A 184 -27.46 -25.19 -0.29
CA ALA A 184 -28.72 -25.02 0.44
C ALA A 184 -29.57 -23.84 -0.04
N ALA A 185 -28.97 -22.84 -0.72
CA ALA A 185 -29.71 -21.70 -1.27
C ALA A 185 -30.62 -22.12 -2.45
N GLY A 186 -30.37 -23.28 -3.06
CA GLY A 186 -31.14 -23.82 -4.18
C GLY A 186 -30.58 -23.41 -5.55
N SER A 187 -31.36 -23.68 -6.60
CA SER A 187 -31.01 -23.34 -7.99
C SER A 187 -32.16 -22.52 -8.62
N PRO A 188 -31.93 -21.26 -9.03
CA PRO A 188 -30.64 -20.56 -9.08
C PRO A 188 -30.12 -20.05 -7.72
N GLY A 189 -30.96 -20.07 -6.68
CA GLY A 189 -30.63 -19.57 -5.34
C GLY A 189 -31.02 -18.11 -5.11
N ASP A 190 -31.15 -17.69 -3.86
CA ASP A 190 -31.44 -16.30 -3.51
C ASP A 190 -30.21 -15.39 -3.76
N PRO A 191 -30.31 -14.36 -4.62
CA PRO A 191 -29.17 -13.50 -4.96
C PRO A 191 -28.50 -12.86 -3.75
N GLU A 192 -29.27 -12.39 -2.78
CA GLU A 192 -28.73 -11.67 -1.62
C GLU A 192 -27.92 -12.62 -0.73
N GLN A 193 -28.44 -13.82 -0.45
CA GLN A 193 -27.68 -14.86 0.25
C GLN A 193 -26.41 -15.26 -0.51
N LEU A 194 -26.49 -15.45 -1.83
CA LEU A 194 -25.32 -15.84 -2.63
C LEU A 194 -24.24 -14.76 -2.60
N ILE A 195 -24.61 -13.48 -2.73
CA ILE A 195 -23.67 -12.34 -2.64
C ILE A 195 -22.99 -12.31 -1.27
N GLN A 196 -23.75 -12.47 -0.18
CA GLN A 196 -23.19 -12.52 1.17
C GLN A 196 -22.24 -13.70 1.38
N ILE A 197 -22.50 -14.85 0.77
CA ILE A 197 -21.61 -16.01 0.82
C ILE A 197 -20.34 -15.76 0.00
N LEU A 198 -20.47 -15.22 -1.21
CA LEU A 198 -19.36 -14.89 -2.11
C LEU A 198 -18.40 -13.86 -1.52
N HIS A 199 -18.91 -12.90 -0.75
CA HIS A 199 -18.08 -11.95 0.02
C HIS A 199 -17.03 -12.67 0.90
N TRP A 200 -17.39 -13.77 1.57
CA TRP A 200 -16.46 -14.54 2.39
C TRP A 200 -15.40 -15.29 1.57
N PHE A 201 -15.70 -15.63 0.32
CA PHE A 201 -14.76 -16.25 -0.61
C PHE A 201 -13.71 -15.24 -1.11
N GLY A 202 -14.09 -13.98 -1.34
CA GLY A 202 -13.16 -12.89 -1.69
C GLY A 202 -12.04 -12.66 -0.68
N MET A 203 -12.25 -13.06 0.57
CA MET A 203 -11.22 -12.95 1.61
C MET A 203 -10.12 -14.03 1.56
N ARG A 204 -10.16 -14.92 0.57
CA ARG A 204 -9.29 -16.10 0.45
C ARG A 204 -8.31 -15.96 -0.72
N ARG A 205 -7.19 -16.68 -0.65
CA ARG A 205 -6.21 -16.81 -1.75
C ARG A 205 -6.43 -18.04 -2.61
N ARG A 206 -7.25 -18.99 -2.14
CA ARG A 206 -7.58 -20.25 -2.81
C ARG A 206 -9.01 -20.66 -2.44
N GLY A 207 -9.65 -21.41 -3.31
CA GLY A 207 -11.01 -21.90 -3.10
C GLY A 207 -11.47 -22.87 -4.21
N PRO A 208 -12.67 -23.44 -4.05
CA PRO A 208 -13.16 -24.54 -4.88
C PRO A 208 -13.81 -24.01 -6.17
N VAL A 209 -12.99 -23.69 -7.18
CA VAL A 209 -13.47 -23.10 -8.45
C VAL A 209 -14.57 -23.95 -9.09
N ASP A 210 -14.37 -25.28 -9.18
CA ASP A 210 -15.33 -26.21 -9.79
C ASP A 210 -16.72 -26.17 -9.11
N GLN A 211 -16.76 -25.85 -7.81
CA GLN A 211 -18.01 -25.78 -7.05
C GLN A 211 -18.70 -24.42 -7.17
N LEU A 212 -17.99 -23.37 -7.61
CA LEU A 212 -18.56 -22.03 -7.81
C LEU A 212 -18.82 -21.70 -9.28
N ALA A 213 -18.21 -22.42 -10.22
CA ALA A 213 -18.26 -22.11 -11.65
C ALA A 213 -19.69 -22.03 -12.22
N HIS A 214 -20.63 -22.81 -11.67
CA HIS A 214 -22.03 -22.77 -12.09
C HIS A 214 -22.72 -21.42 -11.82
N LEU A 215 -22.24 -20.63 -10.85
CA LEU A 215 -22.78 -19.31 -10.56
C LEU A 215 -22.47 -18.28 -11.67
N ALA A 216 -21.57 -18.60 -12.61
CA ALA A 216 -21.35 -17.78 -13.80
C ALA A 216 -22.57 -17.77 -14.76
N ASP A 217 -23.51 -18.70 -14.59
CA ASP A 217 -24.76 -18.75 -15.36
C ASP A 217 -25.97 -18.27 -14.55
N HIS A 218 -25.75 -17.71 -13.36
CA HIS A 218 -26.82 -17.22 -12.51
C HIS A 218 -27.61 -16.09 -13.20
N PRO A 219 -28.96 -16.07 -13.19
CA PRO A 219 -29.75 -15.08 -13.90
C PRO A 219 -29.50 -13.64 -13.44
N ASP A 220 -29.29 -13.44 -12.13
CA ASP A 220 -28.97 -12.12 -11.57
C ASP A 220 -27.49 -11.74 -11.85
N PRO A 221 -27.22 -10.66 -12.61
CA PRO A 221 -25.86 -10.18 -12.88
C PRO A 221 -25.10 -9.76 -11.62
N LYS A 222 -25.77 -9.38 -10.52
CA LYS A 222 -25.11 -9.03 -9.25
C LYS A 222 -24.40 -10.23 -8.64
N VAL A 223 -24.96 -11.44 -8.78
CA VAL A 223 -24.33 -12.69 -8.32
C VAL A 223 -23.10 -13.00 -9.17
N ARG A 224 -23.22 -12.89 -10.49
CA ARG A 224 -22.09 -13.10 -11.43
C ARG A 224 -20.97 -12.09 -11.17
N ARG A 225 -21.31 -10.83 -10.91
CA ARG A 225 -20.37 -9.79 -10.50
C ARG A 225 -19.72 -10.09 -9.14
N ALA A 226 -20.49 -10.54 -8.16
CA ALA A 226 -19.95 -10.94 -6.86
C ALA A 226 -19.00 -12.13 -6.97
N LEU A 227 -19.22 -13.04 -7.94
CA LEU A 227 -18.33 -14.15 -8.22
C LEU A 227 -16.96 -13.66 -8.71
N VAL A 228 -16.91 -12.64 -9.57
CA VAL A 228 -15.65 -11.99 -10.00
C VAL A 228 -14.84 -11.54 -8.79
N TRP A 229 -15.44 -10.71 -7.93
CA TRP A 229 -14.80 -10.20 -6.71
C TRP A 229 -14.42 -11.31 -5.72
N ALA A 230 -15.14 -12.43 -5.72
CA ALA A 230 -14.83 -13.55 -4.86
C ALA A 230 -13.54 -14.28 -5.28
N VAL A 231 -13.24 -14.31 -6.59
CA VAL A 231 -12.16 -15.13 -7.16
C VAL A 231 -10.98 -14.34 -7.73
N GLU A 232 -11.08 -13.02 -7.90
CA GLU A 232 -10.05 -12.15 -8.52
C GLU A 232 -8.62 -12.38 -7.98
N ASN A 233 -8.49 -12.65 -6.69
CA ASN A 233 -7.22 -12.78 -5.99
C ASN A 233 -6.79 -14.25 -5.76
N TRP A 234 -7.50 -15.20 -6.36
CA TRP A 234 -7.26 -16.63 -6.17
C TRP A 234 -6.10 -17.14 -7.01
N SER A 235 -5.33 -18.06 -6.41
CA SER A 235 -4.29 -18.84 -7.08
C SER A 235 -4.76 -20.27 -7.39
N SER A 236 -6.06 -20.53 -7.39
CA SER A 236 -6.62 -21.87 -7.64
C SER A 236 -6.63 -22.15 -9.14
N ARG A 237 -6.36 -23.39 -9.55
CA ARG A 237 -6.52 -23.82 -10.95
C ARG A 237 -7.97 -23.59 -11.41
N GLY A 238 -8.18 -23.15 -12.65
CA GLY A 238 -9.52 -22.83 -13.19
C GLY A 238 -9.97 -21.38 -12.98
N THR A 239 -9.28 -20.60 -12.14
CA THR A 239 -9.69 -19.21 -11.84
C THR A 239 -9.57 -18.32 -13.07
N THR A 240 -8.47 -18.43 -13.81
CA THR A 240 -8.23 -17.60 -15.00
C THR A 240 -9.26 -17.91 -16.09
N GLU A 241 -9.59 -19.18 -16.29
CA GLU A 241 -10.58 -19.64 -17.24
C GLU A 241 -11.99 -19.12 -16.88
N LEU A 242 -12.33 -19.16 -15.59
CA LEU A 242 -13.59 -18.60 -15.07
C LEU A 242 -13.68 -17.09 -15.29
N LEU A 243 -12.62 -16.33 -14.97
CA LEU A 243 -12.58 -14.88 -15.19
C LEU A 243 -12.64 -14.53 -16.68
N HIS A 244 -11.97 -15.31 -17.55
CA HIS A 244 -12.04 -15.11 -19.00
C HIS A 244 -13.45 -15.31 -19.54
N ARG A 245 -14.19 -16.32 -19.03
CA ARG A 245 -15.60 -16.51 -19.35
C ARG A 245 -16.45 -15.30 -18.91
N LEU A 246 -16.27 -14.82 -17.67
CA LEU A 246 -16.99 -13.66 -17.13
C LEU A 246 -16.63 -12.34 -17.83
N ALA A 247 -15.46 -12.23 -18.46
CA ALA A 247 -15.11 -11.08 -19.29
C ALA A 247 -15.99 -10.95 -20.54
N GLN A 248 -16.63 -12.05 -20.96
CA GLN A 248 -17.56 -12.11 -22.09
C GLN A 248 -19.03 -12.09 -21.64
N ASP A 249 -19.29 -11.74 -20.38
CA ASP A 249 -20.65 -11.71 -19.83
C ASP A 249 -21.54 -10.71 -20.61
N PRO A 250 -22.83 -11.04 -20.86
CA PRO A 250 -23.75 -10.10 -21.53
C PRO A 250 -23.94 -8.79 -20.73
N ASP A 251 -23.85 -8.82 -19.40
CA ASP A 251 -24.01 -7.66 -18.54
C ASP A 251 -22.72 -6.83 -18.45
N ALA A 252 -22.82 -5.53 -18.75
CA ALA A 252 -21.68 -4.63 -18.76
C ALA A 252 -21.01 -4.51 -17.38
N THR A 253 -21.77 -4.53 -16.30
CA THR A 253 -21.24 -4.37 -14.94
C THR A 253 -20.42 -5.57 -14.47
N VAL A 254 -20.67 -6.75 -15.05
CA VAL A 254 -19.86 -7.94 -14.82
C VAL A 254 -18.54 -7.83 -15.57
N ARG A 255 -18.57 -7.40 -16.83
CA ARG A 255 -17.35 -7.18 -17.64
C ARG A 255 -16.43 -6.14 -17.01
N GLU A 256 -16.98 -5.00 -16.59
CA GLU A 256 -16.25 -3.94 -15.87
C GLU A 256 -15.58 -4.46 -14.59
N ALA A 257 -16.26 -5.34 -13.84
CA ALA A 257 -15.66 -5.93 -12.63
C ALA A 257 -14.45 -6.81 -12.97
N VAL A 258 -14.47 -7.54 -14.10
CA VAL A 258 -13.32 -8.34 -14.54
C VAL A 258 -12.15 -7.46 -14.97
N GLU A 259 -12.43 -6.35 -15.66
CA GLU A 259 -11.42 -5.37 -16.04
C GLU A 259 -10.74 -4.74 -14.80
N GLN A 260 -11.52 -4.41 -13.77
CA GLN A 260 -11.00 -3.89 -12.50
C GLN A 260 -10.20 -4.92 -11.71
N ALA A 261 -10.56 -6.20 -11.81
CA ALA A 261 -9.86 -7.31 -11.18
C ALA A 261 -8.54 -7.68 -11.89
N ALA A 262 -8.36 -7.28 -13.16
CA ALA A 262 -7.14 -7.56 -13.90
C ALA A 262 -5.96 -6.79 -13.27
N PRO A 263 -4.84 -7.46 -12.96
CA PRO A 263 -3.66 -6.75 -12.48
C PRO A 263 -3.20 -5.77 -13.56
N GLU A 264 -3.00 -4.49 -13.19
CA GLU A 264 -2.34 -3.51 -14.08
C GLU A 264 -1.07 -4.16 -14.66
N PRO A 265 -0.85 -4.06 -15.99
CA PRO A 265 0.36 -4.59 -16.60
C PRO A 265 1.56 -3.91 -15.96
N ARG A 266 2.34 -4.70 -15.21
CA ARG A 266 3.62 -4.26 -14.63
C ARG A 266 4.56 -3.91 -15.80
N SER A 267 4.74 -2.61 -16.01
CA SER A 267 5.77 -2.04 -16.89
C SER A 267 7.12 -1.93 -16.17
#